data_AF-A0A412G5W5-F1
#
_entry.id   AF-A0A412G5W5-F1
#
_cell.length_a   1.000
_cell.length_b   1.000
_cell.length_c   1.000
_cell.angle_alpha   90.00
_cell.angle_beta   90.00
_cell.angle_gamma   90.00
#
_symmetry.space_group_name_H-M   'P 1'
#
loop_
_entity.id
_entity.type
_entity.pdbx_description
1 polymer ?
#
loop_
_entity_poly.entity_id
_entity_poly.type
_entity_poly.pdbx_seq_one_letter_code
_entity_poly.pdbx_strand_id
1 'polypeptide(L)'
;MDGTRLFAERNPTPAAKPRSDRIGIGGMYITTVREMPCEERPREKALHQGIEHCSNKEILALILRSGVPGASSLMIADQLLQRSQGVRGLSRLTLKELMQIKGISQVRGLEILACFELARRISEEQTRDIDVVSNPEALMAWLGREIGGKQQEHFLAIYLDAKNHILEHRLLFKGTLDASIVHPREVFKEALLASACRVLVVHNHPSQDLTPSLADRIITQRLKETGELIGIELLDHLIVGTTQYFSFRAHGLLD
;
A
#
# COMPACT_ATOMS: atom_id res chain seq x y z
N MET A 1 -40.92 17.50 -47.82
CA MET A 1 -40.93 16.05 -47.57
C MET A 1 -39.49 15.68 -47.20
N ASP A 2 -39.00 16.11 -46.06
CA ASP A 2 -39.19 15.58 -44.70
C ASP A 2 -38.81 14.09 -44.58
N GLY A 3 -37.76 13.83 -43.79
CA GLY A 3 -37.08 12.54 -43.71
C GLY A 3 -36.22 12.43 -42.45
N THR A 4 -36.72 12.94 -41.32
CA THR A 4 -36.10 12.78 -40.00
C THR A 4 -36.73 11.57 -39.30
N ARG A 5 -35.95 10.51 -39.11
CA ARG A 5 -36.23 9.30 -38.32
C ARG A 5 -34.91 9.01 -37.59
N LEU A 6 -34.78 8.63 -36.32
CA LEU A 6 -35.66 8.19 -35.24
C LEU A 6 -34.86 8.44 -33.94
N PHE A 7 -35.30 9.30 -33.04
CA PHE A 7 -34.90 9.23 -31.63
C PHE A 7 -36.14 8.82 -30.84
N ALA A 8 -36.16 7.56 -30.41
CA ALA A 8 -37.19 7.06 -29.53
C ALA A 8 -37.02 7.72 -28.15
N GLU A 9 -37.97 8.57 -27.78
CA GLU A 9 -38.13 9.08 -26.43
C GLU A 9 -38.29 7.90 -25.47
N ARG A 10 -37.36 7.75 -24.52
CA ARG A 10 -37.52 6.80 -23.42
C ARG A 10 -38.51 7.40 -22.43
N ASN A 11 -39.67 6.76 -22.28
CA ASN A 11 -40.64 7.07 -21.22
C ASN A 11 -39.96 7.08 -19.84
N PRO A 12 -40.26 8.06 -18.98
CA PRO A 12 -39.76 8.07 -17.61
C PRO A 12 -40.31 6.87 -16.84
N THR A 13 -39.42 6.10 -16.20
CA THR A 13 -39.78 5.03 -15.27
C THR A 13 -40.70 5.58 -14.17
N PRO A 14 -41.80 4.87 -13.82
CA PRO A 14 -42.73 5.36 -12.82
C PRO A 14 -42.04 5.43 -11.45
N ALA A 15 -42.30 6.51 -10.72
CA ALA A 15 -41.81 6.70 -9.36
C ALA A 15 -42.26 5.55 -8.46
N ALA A 16 -41.31 4.94 -7.75
CA ALA A 16 -41.59 3.86 -6.81
C ALA A 16 -42.53 4.36 -5.70
N LYS A 17 -43.65 3.66 -5.48
CA LYS A 17 -44.60 3.96 -4.40
C LYS A 17 -43.89 3.90 -3.04
N PRO A 18 -44.18 4.81 -2.10
CA PRO A 18 -43.58 4.77 -0.77
C PRO A 18 -44.08 3.53 -0.02
N ARG A 19 -43.16 2.71 0.48
CA ARG A 19 -43.46 1.64 1.43
C ARG A 19 -43.80 2.28 2.78
N SER A 20 -45.08 2.33 3.08
CA SER A 20 -45.61 2.76 4.38
C SER A 20 -45.46 1.62 5.38
N ASP A 21 -44.31 1.56 6.06
CA ASP A 21 -44.19 0.88 7.36
C ASP A 21 -43.08 1.61 8.13
N ARG A 22 -43.46 2.71 8.80
CA ARG A 22 -42.59 3.50 9.67
C ARG A 22 -42.87 3.10 11.11
N ILE A 23 -41.95 2.36 11.72
CA ILE A 23 -41.90 2.18 13.18
C ILE A 23 -40.77 3.06 13.69
N GLY A 24 -41.13 4.15 14.39
CA GLY A 24 -40.19 5.05 15.02
C GLY A 24 -40.05 4.75 16.50
N ILE A 25 -38.81 4.54 16.96
CA ILE A 25 -38.42 4.72 18.37
C ILE A 25 -37.00 5.30 18.37
N GLY A 26 -36.82 6.51 18.91
CA GLY A 26 -35.52 7.04 19.35
C GLY A 26 -34.55 7.55 18.26
N GLY A 27 -34.77 8.78 17.77
CA GLY A 27 -33.72 9.73 17.39
C GLY A 27 -32.48 9.22 16.64
N MET A 28 -32.61 8.65 15.45
CA MET A 28 -31.57 8.69 14.42
C MET A 28 -32.21 8.44 13.05
N TYR A 29 -32.26 9.49 12.22
CA TYR A 29 -32.74 9.36 10.86
C TYR A 29 -31.79 8.40 10.11
N ILE A 30 -32.34 7.30 9.60
CA ILE A 30 -31.62 6.44 8.66
C ILE A 30 -31.57 7.20 7.34
N THR A 31 -30.61 8.11 7.19
CA THR A 31 -30.41 8.83 5.93
C THR A 31 -29.89 7.83 4.91
N THR A 32 -30.77 7.36 4.03
CA THR A 32 -30.31 6.58 2.88
C THR A 32 -29.41 7.49 2.04
N VAL A 33 -28.39 6.94 1.35
CA VAL A 33 -27.50 7.79 0.51
C VAL A 33 -28.31 8.60 -0.51
N ARG A 34 -29.47 8.10 -0.92
CA ARG A 34 -30.40 8.79 -1.84
C ARG A 34 -31.06 10.04 -1.24
N GLU A 35 -31.15 10.13 0.08
CA GLU A 35 -31.73 11.29 0.78
C GLU A 35 -30.71 12.42 0.99
N MET A 36 -29.41 12.16 0.77
CA MET A 36 -28.39 13.20 0.80
C MET A 36 -28.56 14.16 -0.39
N PRO A 37 -28.14 15.43 -0.24
CA PRO A 37 -27.99 16.36 -1.36
C PRO A 37 -27.19 15.70 -2.48
N CYS A 38 -27.60 15.91 -3.73
CA CYS A 38 -27.01 15.24 -4.90
C CYS A 38 -25.48 15.42 -4.93
N GLU A 39 -24.99 16.61 -4.59
CA GLU A 39 -23.57 16.96 -4.57
C GLU A 39 -22.76 16.26 -3.48
N GLU A 40 -23.43 15.81 -2.41
CA GLU A 40 -22.80 15.09 -1.29
C GLU A 40 -22.84 13.57 -1.47
N ARG A 41 -23.58 13.06 -2.48
CA ARG A 41 -23.64 11.63 -2.73
C ARG A 41 -22.31 11.17 -3.33
N PRO A 42 -21.71 10.07 -2.84
CA PRO A 42 -20.37 9.65 -3.26
C PRO A 42 -20.21 9.49 -4.78
N ARG A 43 -21.23 8.95 -5.46
CA ARG A 43 -21.15 8.65 -6.91
C ARG A 43 -21.22 9.93 -7.73
N GLU A 44 -22.18 10.78 -7.41
CA GLU A 44 -22.40 12.05 -8.08
C GLU A 44 -21.23 13.00 -7.83
N LYS A 45 -20.73 13.08 -6.58
CA LYS A 45 -19.51 13.81 -6.25
C LYS A 45 -18.30 13.33 -7.06
N ALA A 46 -18.06 12.02 -7.13
CA ALA A 46 -16.94 11.47 -7.91
C ALA A 46 -17.07 11.78 -9.42
N LEU A 47 -18.28 11.79 -9.97
CA LEU A 47 -18.53 12.10 -11.38
C LEU A 47 -18.35 13.60 -11.69
N HIS A 48 -18.73 14.49 -10.77
CA HIS A 48 -18.69 15.94 -11.00
C HIS A 48 -17.36 16.59 -10.58
N GLN A 49 -16.76 16.12 -9.51
CA GLN A 49 -15.56 16.73 -8.91
C GLN A 49 -14.31 15.84 -9.03
N GLY A 50 -14.44 14.57 -9.44
CA GLY A 50 -13.32 13.62 -9.48
C GLY A 50 -13.21 12.76 -8.23
N ILE A 51 -12.59 11.58 -8.37
CA ILE A 51 -12.48 10.58 -7.29
C ILE A 51 -11.55 11.04 -6.16
N GLU A 52 -10.59 11.91 -6.46
CA GLU A 52 -9.62 12.50 -5.55
C GLU A 52 -10.25 13.46 -4.52
N HIS A 53 -11.45 13.97 -4.80
CA HIS A 53 -12.22 14.79 -3.87
C HIS A 53 -13.09 13.96 -2.91
N CYS A 54 -13.17 12.65 -3.13
CA CYS A 54 -13.88 11.74 -2.22
C CYS A 54 -13.00 11.39 -1.01
N SER A 55 -13.60 11.45 0.17
CA SER A 55 -13.01 10.92 1.40
C SER A 55 -12.87 9.39 1.33
N ASN A 56 -11.99 8.82 2.16
CA ASN A 56 -11.82 7.38 2.26
C ASN A 56 -13.13 6.62 2.49
N LYS A 57 -14.04 7.20 3.30
CA LYS A 57 -15.37 6.65 3.56
C LYS A 57 -16.24 6.62 2.29
N GLU A 58 -16.19 7.68 1.50
CA GLU A 58 -16.93 7.79 0.23
C GLU A 58 -16.37 6.82 -0.82
N ILE A 59 -15.04 6.71 -0.93
CA ILE A 59 -14.38 5.75 -1.83
C ILE A 59 -14.79 4.31 -1.49
N LEU A 60 -14.76 3.95 -0.21
CA LEU A 60 -15.21 2.63 0.23
C LEU A 60 -16.70 2.40 -0.04
N ALA A 61 -17.54 3.42 0.16
CA ALA A 61 -18.97 3.32 -0.14
C ALA A 61 -19.24 3.10 -1.64
N LEU A 62 -18.41 3.65 -2.53
CA LEU A 62 -18.45 3.39 -3.97
C LEU A 62 -18.10 1.94 -4.31
N ILE A 63 -17.03 1.40 -3.71
CA ILE A 63 -16.63 -0.02 -3.87
C ILE A 63 -17.75 -0.95 -3.39
N LEU A 64 -18.36 -0.64 -2.24
CA LEU A 64 -19.47 -1.42 -1.68
C LEU A 64 -20.74 -1.37 -2.52
N ARG A 65 -20.90 -0.34 -3.37
CA ARG A 65 -22.02 -0.05 -4.28
C ARG A 65 -23.36 0.23 -3.61
N SER A 66 -23.76 -0.56 -2.61
CA SER A 66 -25.04 -0.42 -1.93
C SER A 66 -24.99 -0.86 -0.47
N GLY A 67 -25.83 -0.24 0.35
CA GLY A 67 -26.12 -0.68 1.70
C GLY A 67 -26.95 -1.96 1.76
N VAL A 68 -27.33 -2.33 2.98
CA VAL A 68 -28.31 -3.38 3.31
C VAL A 68 -29.46 -2.77 4.11
N PRO A 69 -30.59 -3.48 4.30
CA PRO A 69 -31.66 -2.98 5.17
C PRO A 69 -31.13 -2.58 6.56
N GLY A 70 -31.34 -1.31 6.93
CA GLY A 70 -30.86 -0.73 8.19
C GLY A 70 -29.41 -0.25 8.23
N ALA A 71 -28.65 -0.32 7.13
CA ALA A 71 -27.29 0.24 7.05
C ALA A 71 -26.94 0.71 5.63
N SER A 72 -26.62 1.99 5.46
CA SER A 72 -26.18 2.54 4.17
C SER A 72 -24.76 2.06 3.81
N SER A 73 -24.35 2.17 2.54
CA SER A 73 -22.96 1.85 2.15
C SER A 73 -21.94 2.75 2.85
N LEU A 74 -22.31 3.99 3.16
CA LEU A 74 -21.49 4.91 3.97
C LEU A 74 -21.34 4.42 5.42
N MET A 75 -22.39 3.88 6.04
CA MET A 75 -22.31 3.31 7.39
C MET A 75 -21.42 2.06 7.42
N ILE A 76 -21.55 1.19 6.42
CA ILE A 76 -20.70 -0.01 6.30
C ILE A 76 -19.24 0.39 6.06
N ALA A 77 -18.98 1.39 5.21
CA ALA A 77 -17.65 1.94 5.00
C ALA A 77 -17.02 2.52 6.28
N ASP A 78 -17.83 3.21 7.09
CA ASP A 78 -17.38 3.74 8.38
C ASP A 78 -17.00 2.62 9.36
N GLN A 79 -17.83 1.57 9.45
CA GLN A 79 -17.53 0.37 10.26
C GLN A 79 -16.24 -0.33 9.82
N LEU A 80 -15.98 -0.41 8.50
CA LEU A 80 -14.73 -0.92 7.96
C LEU A 80 -13.52 -0.11 8.46
N LEU A 81 -13.58 1.21 8.31
CA LEU A 81 -12.50 2.11 8.74
C LEU A 81 -12.26 2.04 10.25
N GLN A 82 -13.32 1.94 11.05
CA GLN A 82 -13.20 1.77 12.51
C GLN A 82 -12.53 0.43 12.85
N ARG A 83 -12.99 -0.68 12.23
CA ARG A 83 -12.45 -2.02 12.49
C ARG A 83 -10.99 -2.14 12.09
N SER A 84 -10.58 -1.46 11.01
CA SER A 84 -9.21 -1.43 10.51
C SER A 84 -8.33 -0.34 11.13
N GLN A 85 -8.86 0.51 12.01
CA GLN A 85 -8.17 1.67 12.56
C GLN A 85 -7.61 2.61 11.48
N GLY A 86 -8.43 2.86 10.45
CA GLY A 86 -8.11 3.68 9.29
C GLY A 86 -7.68 2.88 8.07
N VAL A 87 -7.35 3.58 6.98
CA VAL A 87 -7.12 2.97 5.65
C VAL A 87 -5.98 1.98 5.64
N ARG A 88 -4.89 2.27 6.37
CA ARG A 88 -3.69 1.42 6.40
C ARG A 88 -3.95 0.00 6.91
N GLY A 89 -4.95 -0.18 7.77
CA GLY A 89 -5.28 -1.51 8.30
C GLY A 89 -6.24 -2.30 7.43
N LEU A 90 -6.85 -1.70 6.39
CA LEU A 90 -7.88 -2.36 5.58
C LEU A 90 -7.34 -3.61 4.87
N SER A 91 -6.12 -3.53 4.34
CA SER A 91 -5.46 -4.65 3.65
C SER A 91 -5.07 -5.81 4.58
N ARG A 92 -5.15 -5.63 5.91
CA ARG A 92 -4.79 -6.65 6.90
C ARG A 92 -5.99 -7.46 7.40
N LEU A 93 -7.21 -7.01 7.10
CA LEU A 93 -8.42 -7.70 7.54
C LEU A 93 -8.55 -9.03 6.81
N THR A 94 -8.84 -10.08 7.57
CA THR A 94 -9.17 -11.39 7.01
C THR A 94 -10.61 -11.41 6.49
N LEU A 95 -10.94 -12.35 5.60
CA LEU A 95 -12.33 -12.57 5.15
C LEU A 95 -13.29 -12.78 6.33
N LYS A 96 -12.83 -13.52 7.36
CA LYS A 96 -13.62 -13.77 8.57
C LYS A 96 -13.93 -12.49 9.33
N GLU A 97 -12.96 -11.59 9.48
CA GLU A 97 -13.17 -10.29 10.15
C GLU A 97 -14.06 -9.36 9.33
N LEU A 98 -13.91 -9.36 7.99
CA LEU A 98 -14.78 -8.59 7.10
C LEU A 98 -16.24 -9.04 7.23
N MET A 99 -16.49 -10.35 7.27
CA MET A 99 -17.84 -10.91 7.41
C MET A 99 -18.49 -10.67 8.79
N GLN A 100 -17.74 -10.21 9.79
CA GLN A 100 -18.32 -9.76 11.07
C GLN A 100 -19.07 -8.43 10.93
N ILE A 101 -18.83 -7.68 9.86
CA ILE A 101 -19.49 -6.41 9.59
C ILE A 101 -20.82 -6.68 8.88
N LYS A 102 -21.92 -6.25 9.50
CA LYS A 102 -23.26 -6.42 8.93
C LYS A 102 -23.34 -5.74 7.57
N GLY A 103 -23.67 -6.52 6.53
CA GLY A 103 -23.76 -6.05 5.15
C GLY A 103 -22.56 -6.39 4.27
N ILE A 104 -21.55 -7.07 4.82
CA ILE A 104 -20.46 -7.70 4.08
C ILE A 104 -20.69 -9.21 4.03
N SER A 105 -21.18 -9.68 2.88
CA SER A 105 -21.26 -11.12 2.59
C SER A 105 -19.88 -11.68 2.24
N GLN A 106 -19.77 -13.01 2.15
CA GLN A 106 -18.56 -13.66 1.65
C GLN A 106 -18.12 -13.11 0.29
N VAL A 107 -19.07 -12.92 -0.65
CA VAL A 107 -18.79 -12.37 -1.98
C VAL A 107 -18.26 -10.94 -1.89
N ARG A 108 -18.92 -10.06 -1.12
CA ARG A 108 -18.45 -8.67 -0.93
C ARG A 108 -17.10 -8.61 -0.23
N GLY A 109 -16.86 -9.49 0.74
CA GLY A 109 -15.57 -9.62 1.41
C GLY A 109 -14.45 -10.00 0.43
N LEU A 110 -14.71 -10.97 -0.46
CA LEU A 110 -13.77 -11.34 -1.52
C LEU A 110 -13.51 -10.20 -2.51
N GLU A 111 -14.55 -9.46 -2.93
CA GLU A 111 -14.38 -8.28 -3.79
C GLU A 111 -13.47 -7.22 -3.15
N ILE A 112 -13.68 -6.93 -1.86
CA ILE A 112 -12.84 -5.99 -1.09
C ILE A 112 -11.38 -6.48 -1.02
N LEU A 113 -11.17 -7.75 -0.68
CA LEU A 113 -9.83 -8.34 -0.62
C LEU A 113 -9.14 -8.30 -1.98
N ALA A 114 -9.87 -8.58 -3.07
CA ALA A 114 -9.34 -8.51 -4.42
C ALA A 114 -8.91 -7.08 -4.80
N CYS A 115 -9.67 -6.04 -4.40
CA CYS A 115 -9.27 -4.65 -4.60
C CYS A 115 -7.94 -4.34 -3.90
N PHE A 116 -7.78 -4.76 -2.65
CA PHE A 116 -6.53 -4.51 -1.91
C PHE A 116 -5.35 -5.32 -2.44
N GLU A 117 -5.57 -6.56 -2.86
CA GLU A 117 -4.54 -7.38 -3.48
C GLU A 117 -4.09 -6.79 -4.83
N LEU A 118 -5.02 -6.26 -5.64
CA LEU A 118 -4.67 -5.59 -6.89
C LEU A 118 -3.87 -4.31 -6.62
N ALA A 119 -4.30 -3.49 -5.65
CA ALA A 119 -3.55 -2.30 -5.24
C ALA A 119 -2.13 -2.66 -4.75
N ARG A 120 -2.00 -3.77 -4.01
CA ARG A 120 -0.70 -4.31 -3.58
C ARG A 120 0.19 -4.67 -4.77
N ARG A 121 -0.34 -5.42 -5.75
CA ARG A 121 0.40 -5.81 -6.97
C ARG A 121 0.82 -4.62 -7.83
N ILE A 122 -0.06 -3.63 -8.01
CA ILE A 122 0.27 -2.38 -8.70
C ILE A 122 1.43 -1.68 -8.00
N SER A 123 1.40 -1.62 -6.67
CA SER A 123 2.50 -1.03 -5.90
C SER A 123 3.79 -1.85 -6.04
N GLU A 124 3.72 -3.17 -6.11
CA GLU A 124 4.89 -4.04 -6.33
C GLU A 124 5.50 -3.86 -7.73
N GLU A 125 4.67 -3.73 -8.76
CA GLU A 125 5.12 -3.45 -10.13
C GLU A 125 5.81 -2.08 -10.21
N GLN A 126 5.23 -1.05 -9.61
CA GLN A 126 5.85 0.28 -9.53
C GLN A 126 7.21 0.25 -8.83
N THR A 127 7.41 -0.63 -7.83
CA THR A 127 8.71 -0.81 -7.18
C THR A 127 9.75 -1.43 -8.12
N ARG A 128 9.35 -2.35 -9.01
CA ARG A 128 10.28 -3.00 -9.95
C ARG A 128 10.84 -2.03 -10.98
N ASP A 129 10.04 -1.05 -11.39
CA ASP A 129 10.44 -0.03 -12.37
C ASP A 129 11.30 1.10 -11.78
N ILE A 130 11.65 1.02 -10.48
CA ILE A 130 12.58 1.97 -9.87
C ILE A 130 14.00 1.65 -10.35
N ASP A 131 14.54 2.51 -11.22
CA ASP A 131 15.99 2.64 -11.39
C ASP A 131 16.56 3.36 -10.17
N VAL A 132 17.27 2.60 -9.32
CA VAL A 132 17.78 3.10 -8.04
C VAL A 132 18.83 4.20 -8.19
N VAL A 133 19.53 4.25 -9.32
CA VAL A 133 20.58 5.26 -9.58
C VAL A 133 19.97 6.50 -10.21
N SER A 134 19.09 6.34 -11.20
CA SER A 134 18.47 7.48 -11.89
C SER A 134 17.35 8.13 -11.08
N ASN A 135 16.78 7.43 -10.09
CA ASN A 135 15.67 7.92 -9.28
C ASN A 135 15.82 7.61 -7.78
N PRO A 136 16.83 8.20 -7.11
CA PRO A 136 17.06 8.00 -5.68
C PRO A 136 15.89 8.53 -4.83
N GLU A 137 15.18 9.55 -5.28
CA GLU A 137 14.01 10.10 -4.56
C GLU A 137 12.86 9.08 -4.48
N ALA A 138 12.55 8.39 -5.57
CA ALA A 138 11.52 7.35 -5.57
C ALA A 138 11.93 6.15 -4.68
N LEU A 139 13.20 5.75 -4.74
CA LEU A 139 13.76 4.72 -3.86
C LEU A 139 13.61 5.13 -2.38
N MET A 140 13.98 6.37 -2.03
CA MET A 140 13.88 6.88 -0.65
C MET A 140 12.44 7.00 -0.17
N ALA A 141 11.53 7.47 -1.02
CA ALA A 141 10.11 7.52 -0.69
C ALA A 141 9.53 6.13 -0.44
N TRP A 142 9.95 5.12 -1.21
CA TRP A 142 9.54 3.74 -0.97
C TRP A 142 10.15 3.19 0.33
N LEU A 143 11.46 3.31 0.55
CA LEU A 143 12.14 2.80 1.75
C LEU A 143 11.66 3.45 3.05
N GLY A 144 11.39 4.76 3.03
CA GLY A 144 10.82 5.48 4.17
C GLY A 144 9.45 4.92 4.58
N ARG A 145 8.62 4.52 3.61
CA ARG A 145 7.33 3.85 3.86
C ARG A 145 7.51 2.39 4.29
N GLU A 146 8.46 1.68 3.66
CA GLU A 146 8.64 0.24 3.83
C GLU A 146 9.23 -0.10 5.20
N ILE A 147 10.35 0.55 5.58
CA ILE A 147 11.08 0.25 6.83
C ILE A 147 11.39 1.48 7.70
N GLY A 148 11.40 2.70 7.14
CA GLY A 148 11.87 3.90 7.86
C GLY A 148 11.19 4.20 9.20
N GLY A 149 9.88 3.94 9.29
CA GLY A 149 9.08 4.19 10.51
C GLY A 149 8.90 2.98 11.45
N LYS A 150 9.63 1.87 11.24
CA LYS A 150 9.46 0.65 12.05
C LYS A 150 10.09 0.82 13.44
N GLN A 151 9.43 0.26 14.45
CA GLN A 151 9.85 0.30 15.86
C GLN A 151 10.91 -0.76 16.21
N GLN A 152 11.34 -1.56 15.23
CA GLN A 152 12.42 -2.54 15.34
C GLN A 152 13.33 -2.34 14.13
N GLU A 153 14.59 -2.76 14.22
CA GLU A 153 15.50 -2.70 13.07
C GLU A 153 15.12 -3.79 12.08
N HIS A 154 15.09 -3.40 10.81
CA HIS A 154 14.79 -4.23 9.67
C HIS A 154 15.98 -4.14 8.73
N PHE A 155 16.59 -5.28 8.39
CA PHE A 155 17.64 -5.35 7.38
C PHE A 155 17.06 -5.89 6.09
N LEU A 156 17.02 -5.03 5.08
CA LEU A 156 16.46 -5.27 3.76
C LEU A 156 17.59 -5.37 2.75
N ALA A 157 17.55 -6.40 1.89
CA ALA A 157 18.39 -6.47 0.69
C ALA A 157 17.53 -6.25 -0.55
N ILE A 158 18.02 -5.44 -1.47
CA ILE A 158 17.41 -5.13 -2.76
C ILE A 158 18.34 -5.68 -3.84
N TYR A 159 17.77 -6.50 -4.71
CA TYR A 159 18.48 -7.23 -5.75
C TYR A 159 18.24 -6.55 -7.09
N LEU A 160 19.33 -6.23 -7.79
CA LEU A 160 19.29 -5.35 -8.94
C LEU A 160 19.79 -6.04 -10.20
N ASP A 161 19.22 -5.67 -11.34
CA ASP A 161 19.75 -6.03 -12.65
C ASP A 161 20.97 -5.17 -13.03
N ALA A 162 21.57 -5.44 -14.20
CA ALA A 162 22.72 -4.68 -14.68
C ALA A 162 22.43 -3.19 -14.94
N LYS A 163 21.15 -2.83 -15.13
CA LYS A 163 20.66 -1.45 -15.34
C LYS A 163 20.18 -0.79 -14.04
N ASN A 164 20.38 -1.43 -12.88
CA ASN A 164 19.95 -0.95 -11.57
C ASN A 164 18.43 -0.90 -11.37
N HIS A 165 17.65 -1.69 -12.11
CA HIS A 165 16.25 -1.90 -11.78
C HIS A 165 16.10 -2.93 -10.66
N ILE A 166 15.09 -2.76 -9.82
CA ILE A 166 14.79 -3.69 -8.74
C ILE A 166 14.17 -4.97 -9.33
N LEU A 167 14.92 -6.07 -9.26
CA LEU A 167 14.40 -7.41 -9.56
C LEU A 167 13.51 -7.89 -8.42
N GLU A 168 14.01 -7.77 -7.19
CA GLU A 168 13.35 -8.24 -5.97
C GLU A 168 13.91 -7.53 -4.73
N HIS A 169 13.19 -7.57 -3.62
CA HIS A 169 13.72 -7.24 -2.30
C HIS A 169 13.31 -8.30 -1.26
N ARG A 170 14.14 -8.47 -0.23
CA ARG A 170 13.91 -9.42 0.87
C ARG A 170 14.29 -8.80 2.21
N LEU A 171 13.37 -8.89 3.17
CA LEU A 171 13.65 -8.62 4.57
C LEU A 171 14.42 -9.82 5.14
N LEU A 172 15.71 -9.65 5.36
CA LEU A 172 16.60 -10.72 5.82
C LEU A 172 16.65 -10.83 7.34
N PHE A 173 16.44 -9.72 8.04
CA PHE A 173 16.45 -9.70 9.49
C PHE A 173 15.46 -8.68 10.06
N LYS A 174 14.92 -9.00 11.24
CA LYS A 174 14.07 -8.14 12.05
C LYS A 174 14.43 -8.33 13.52
N GLY A 175 14.82 -7.26 14.22
CA GLY A 175 15.21 -7.31 15.63
C GLY A 175 16.19 -6.21 16.00
N THR A 176 17.11 -6.49 16.91
CA THR A 176 18.29 -5.63 17.15
C THR A 176 19.43 -6.20 16.30
N LEU A 177 20.01 -5.42 15.39
CA LEU A 177 21.16 -5.74 14.57
C LEU A 177 22.36 -5.89 15.50
N ASP A 178 22.54 -7.11 15.98
CA ASP A 178 23.83 -7.53 16.50
C ASP A 178 24.69 -7.98 15.31
N ALA A 179 26.00 -7.68 15.32
CA ALA A 179 26.92 -7.94 14.18
C ALA A 179 26.99 -9.43 13.75
N SER A 180 26.42 -10.32 14.56
CA SER A 180 26.36 -11.77 14.34
C SER A 180 25.16 -12.23 13.50
N ILE A 181 24.15 -11.38 13.25
CA ILE A 181 22.85 -11.87 12.77
C ILE A 181 22.68 -11.80 11.24
N VAL A 182 23.27 -10.81 10.57
CA VAL A 182 23.22 -10.71 9.10
C VAL A 182 24.47 -11.36 8.52
N HIS A 183 24.33 -12.56 7.95
CA HIS A 183 25.45 -13.27 7.33
C HIS A 183 25.46 -13.01 5.81
N PRO A 184 26.62 -12.73 5.18
CA PRO A 184 26.72 -12.58 3.72
C PRO A 184 26.11 -13.72 2.91
N ARG A 185 26.06 -14.94 3.46
CA ARG A 185 25.50 -16.11 2.77
C ARG A 185 24.01 -15.93 2.49
N GLU A 186 23.27 -15.29 3.40
CA GLU A 186 21.82 -15.11 3.25
C GLU A 186 21.54 -14.02 2.22
N VAL A 187 22.33 -12.94 2.24
CA VAL A 187 22.24 -11.87 1.23
C VAL A 187 22.52 -12.43 -0.17
N PHE A 188 23.64 -13.13 -0.34
CA PHE A 188 24.07 -13.54 -1.67
C PHE A 188 23.39 -14.81 -2.19
N LYS A 189 22.88 -15.69 -1.31
CA LYS A 189 21.99 -16.79 -1.72
C LYS A 189 20.77 -16.26 -2.47
N GLU A 190 20.09 -15.28 -1.89
CA GLU A 190 18.90 -14.68 -2.50
C GLU A 190 19.27 -13.86 -3.75
N ALA A 191 20.41 -13.17 -3.76
CA ALA A 191 20.92 -12.50 -4.95
C ALA A 191 21.12 -13.46 -6.13
N LEU A 192 21.70 -14.64 -5.88
CA LEU A 192 21.87 -15.68 -6.89
C LEU A 192 20.53 -16.23 -7.39
N LEU A 193 19.58 -16.50 -6.48
CA LEU A 193 18.23 -16.96 -6.85
C LEU A 193 17.49 -15.92 -7.71
N ALA A 194 17.68 -14.63 -7.40
CA ALA A 194 17.10 -13.52 -8.16
C ALA A 194 17.86 -13.21 -9.47
N SER A 195 18.98 -13.89 -9.76
CA SER A 195 19.88 -13.56 -10.88
C SER A 195 20.36 -12.11 -10.87
N ALA A 196 20.64 -11.58 -9.67
CA ALA A 196 21.06 -10.21 -9.48
C ALA A 196 22.51 -9.98 -9.90
N CYS A 197 22.77 -8.82 -10.52
CA CYS A 197 24.13 -8.37 -10.82
C CYS A 197 24.70 -7.50 -9.69
N ARG A 198 23.83 -6.82 -8.94
CA ARG A 198 24.21 -5.96 -7.81
C ARG A 198 23.23 -6.12 -6.66
N VAL A 199 23.69 -5.79 -5.46
CA VAL A 199 22.90 -5.76 -4.23
C VAL A 199 23.00 -4.37 -3.61
N LEU A 200 21.87 -3.84 -3.16
CA LEU A 200 21.77 -2.66 -2.31
C LEU A 200 21.21 -3.12 -0.96
N VAL A 201 21.94 -2.90 0.13
CA VAL A 201 21.45 -3.24 1.47
C VAL A 201 20.99 -1.99 2.21
N VAL A 202 19.94 -2.14 3.00
CA VAL A 202 19.28 -1.03 3.70
C VAL A 202 18.85 -1.50 5.08
N HIS A 203 19.06 -0.68 6.10
CA HIS A 203 18.37 -0.87 7.38
C HIS A 203 17.85 0.42 7.99
N ASN A 204 16.89 0.28 8.90
CA ASN A 204 16.38 1.41 9.69
C ASN A 204 16.90 1.35 11.12
N HIS A 205 17.11 2.51 11.73
CA HIS A 205 17.29 2.63 13.18
C HIS A 205 15.97 3.13 13.80
N PRO A 206 15.38 2.43 14.78
CA PRO A 206 14.19 2.90 15.51
C PRO A 206 14.38 4.28 16.15
N SER A 207 15.61 4.61 16.55
CA SER A 207 15.99 5.92 17.11
C SER A 207 15.91 7.06 16.10
N GLN A 208 15.85 6.76 14.79
CA GLN A 208 15.96 7.71 13.67
C GLN A 208 17.32 8.44 13.56
N ASP A 209 18.29 8.08 14.41
CA ASP A 209 19.69 8.47 14.25
C ASP A 209 20.30 7.66 13.11
N LEU A 210 20.86 8.34 12.11
CA LEU A 210 21.42 7.71 10.91
C LEU A 210 22.92 7.45 11.03
N THR A 211 23.51 7.69 12.19
CA THR A 211 24.94 7.46 12.43
C THR A 211 25.23 5.96 12.35
N PRO A 212 26.12 5.50 11.44
CA PRO A 212 26.45 4.09 11.32
C PRO A 212 27.22 3.58 12.55
N SER A 213 26.73 2.49 13.13
CA SER A 213 27.40 1.78 14.20
C SER A 213 28.66 1.05 13.72
N LEU A 214 29.45 0.53 14.66
CA LEU A 214 30.57 -0.34 14.32
C LEU A 214 30.10 -1.64 13.64
N ALA A 215 28.96 -2.18 14.06
CA ALA A 215 28.37 -3.38 13.46
C ALA A 215 28.02 -3.14 11.98
N ASP A 216 27.42 -1.98 11.68
CA ASP A 216 27.07 -1.58 10.31
C ASP A 216 28.31 -1.54 9.41
N ARG A 217 29.40 -0.93 9.90
CA ARG A 217 30.67 -0.84 9.16
C ARG A 217 31.28 -2.21 8.90
N ILE A 218 31.27 -3.09 9.91
CA ILE A 218 31.80 -4.45 9.78
C ILE A 218 30.98 -5.25 8.75
N ILE A 219 29.65 -5.18 8.80
CA ILE A 219 28.83 -5.92 7.84
C ILE A 219 28.96 -5.36 6.43
N THR A 220 29.01 -4.03 6.24
CA THR A 220 29.28 -3.40 4.94
C THR A 220 30.54 -3.96 4.31
N GLN A 221 31.63 -3.98 5.07
CA GLN A 221 32.93 -4.42 4.55
C GLN A 221 32.91 -5.90 4.18
N ARG A 222 32.32 -6.76 5.03
CA ARG A 222 32.19 -8.19 4.73
C ARG A 222 31.33 -8.46 3.49
N LEU A 223 30.26 -7.69 3.32
CA LEU A 223 29.40 -7.80 2.15
C LEU A 223 30.10 -7.32 0.88
N LYS A 224 30.86 -6.22 0.95
CA LYS A 224 31.70 -5.72 -0.15
C LYS A 224 32.67 -6.82 -0.63
N GLU A 225 33.50 -7.31 0.27
CA GLU A 225 34.53 -8.33 -0.04
C GLU A 225 33.90 -9.62 -0.61
N THR A 226 32.78 -10.05 -0.02
CA THR A 226 32.08 -11.24 -0.51
C THR A 226 31.48 -11.01 -1.90
N GLY A 227 30.90 -9.83 -2.13
CA GLY A 227 30.29 -9.45 -3.41
C GLY A 227 31.32 -9.39 -4.53
N GLU A 228 32.48 -8.80 -4.27
CA GLU A 228 33.62 -8.79 -5.20
C GLU A 228 34.08 -10.22 -5.54
N LEU A 229 34.16 -11.11 -4.54
CA LEU A 229 34.62 -12.48 -4.74
C LEU A 229 33.67 -13.31 -5.64
N ILE A 230 32.36 -13.12 -5.49
CA ILE A 230 31.36 -13.91 -6.23
C ILE A 230 30.88 -13.22 -7.52
N GLY A 231 31.28 -11.97 -7.76
CA GLY A 231 30.85 -11.19 -8.93
C GLY A 231 29.45 -10.57 -8.80
N ILE A 232 28.99 -10.28 -7.58
CA ILE A 232 27.74 -9.54 -7.32
C ILE A 232 28.09 -8.31 -6.48
N GLU A 233 28.16 -7.15 -7.10
CA GLU A 233 28.63 -5.90 -6.48
C GLU A 233 27.69 -5.43 -5.36
N LEU A 234 28.25 -5.00 -4.22
CA LEU A 234 27.51 -4.21 -3.24
C LEU A 234 27.44 -2.76 -3.72
N LEU A 235 26.29 -2.36 -4.26
CA LEU A 235 26.08 -1.03 -4.82
C LEU A 235 26.17 0.05 -3.73
N ASP A 236 25.45 -0.13 -2.62
CA ASP A 236 25.54 0.75 -1.45
C ASP A 236 25.03 0.04 -0.18
N HIS A 237 25.26 0.67 0.97
CA HIS A 237 24.59 0.39 2.22
C HIS A 237 23.90 1.66 2.71
N LEU A 238 22.58 1.63 2.86
CA LEU A 238 21.78 2.77 3.29
C LEU A 238 21.24 2.58 4.70
N ILE A 239 21.38 3.61 5.55
CA ILE A 239 20.67 3.72 6.82
C ILE A 239 19.50 4.67 6.61
N VAL A 240 18.29 4.24 6.96
CA VAL A 240 17.06 4.86 6.50
C VAL A 240 16.16 5.22 7.70
N GLY A 241 15.73 6.48 7.75
CA GLY A 241 14.70 6.98 8.64
C GLY A 241 13.40 7.23 7.89
N THR A 242 12.45 7.91 8.52
CA THR A 242 11.13 8.19 7.90
C THR A 242 11.25 9.14 6.69
N THR A 243 12.15 10.13 6.76
CA THR A 243 12.29 11.19 5.73
C THR A 243 13.75 11.46 5.34
N GLN A 244 14.70 10.79 5.97
CA GLN A 244 16.14 11.04 5.84
C GLN A 244 16.88 9.72 5.70
N TYR A 245 18.08 9.75 5.10
CA TYR A 245 18.92 8.58 4.94
C TYR A 245 20.41 8.93 5.00
N PHE A 246 21.23 7.94 5.28
CA PHE A 246 22.68 7.97 5.19
C PHE A 246 23.13 6.92 4.18
N SER A 247 24.03 7.30 3.26
CA SER A 247 24.64 6.40 2.28
C SER A 247 26.10 6.19 2.63
N PHE A 248 26.52 4.93 2.76
CA PHE A 248 27.93 4.59 2.99
C PHE A 248 28.81 5.05 1.84
N ARG A 249 28.38 4.82 0.59
CA ARG A 249 29.13 5.23 -0.60
C ARG A 249 29.29 6.75 -0.70
N ALA A 250 28.21 7.51 -0.49
CA ALA A 250 28.25 8.97 -0.55
C ALA A 250 29.15 9.61 0.53
N HIS A 251 29.33 8.92 1.66
CA HIS A 251 30.20 9.36 2.75
C HIS A 251 31.61 8.74 2.71
N GLY A 252 31.98 8.05 1.63
CA GLY A 252 33.32 7.46 1.47
C GLY A 252 33.63 6.33 2.44
N LEU A 253 32.60 5.63 2.93
CA LEU A 253 32.73 4.45 3.79
C LEU A 253 32.59 3.13 3.01
N LEU A 254 32.32 3.23 1.71
CA LEU A 254 32.23 2.14 0.75
C LEU A 254 32.74 2.66 -0.60
N ASP A 255 33.92 2.18 -1.01
CA ASP A 255 34.50 2.49 -2.33
C ASP A 255 33.91 1.60 -3.43
#